data_AF-A0AAD6YLZ4-F1
#
_entry.id   AF-A0AAD6YLZ4-F1
#
_cell.length_a   1.000
_cell.length_b   1.000
_cell.length_c   1.000
_cell.angle_alpha   90.00
_cell.angle_beta   90.00
_cell.angle_gamma   90.00
#
_symmetry.space_group_name_H-M   'P 1'
#
loop_
_entity.id
_entity.type
_entity.pdbx_description
1 polymer ?
#
loop_
_entity_poly.entity_id
_entity_poly.type
_entity_poly.pdbx_seq_one_letter_code
_entity_poly.pdbx_strand_id
1 'polypeptide(L)'
;MSDESLSDFVTSDSEDSDTKPVAAHSRRPTVWEVDAFLDTVSDSIPGRSRRKRASIFDYTLPTRPAKDTPPAKKWTWHGRVTISTVRGIETVCEVATLTDATDAPPPRLASFILPEKELRLTAFYDVADILLLLPAFKPPHQFALLTAPGSRQFDVLGRFLESKQMVAVVPALWDGERLGRMLFVPPAAKGALAALHPPRAFYRTDGVKLIVVLLFDHHREQDDPLPRNLNHMKIERFLPREDWRYTLQIDRGFHLALRVLRLPHAQLDLALKCAAVAWLHSTADPFVARDTQHLLHILDRSAAGAVAPDNPAARIVFIHVADLAHVHALPLLAARRCRPDVRLCVYGAHPALSPARWGCREVYGYGLGGIATFTADALLTDPWAVLRTIRAIDRHPLWACYAMPQIVGLALRLDEDREAALLAHMGMPPLAWDRLFEAVRDGRVALMRTPPAAAAAAAAAAAAAPAALAARQWVLEHVLLRPLTAATARARCIAACAAAYDVDPDPRTRCPAPAPALARARDDVQADMRRVQSTPVFAEEYCRFVVLDVDRTVTEAWDGKDGIEWKIVGTLDL
;
A
#
# COMPACT_ATOMS: atom_id res chain seq x y z
N MET A 1 57.75 -3.92 75.38
CA MET A 1 58.55 -2.96 74.59
C MET A 1 57.55 -1.94 74.08
N SER A 2 57.23 -0.94 74.93
CA SER A 2 57.86 0.41 74.99
C SER A 2 57.41 1.23 73.78
N ASP A 3 56.94 2.46 73.84
CA ASP A 3 56.61 3.51 74.82
C ASP A 3 55.61 4.40 74.05
N GLU A 4 54.53 4.91 74.63
CA GLU A 4 54.43 6.22 75.29
C GLU A 4 54.91 7.46 74.52
N SER A 5 54.13 8.54 74.73
CA SER A 5 54.33 9.99 74.47
C SER A 5 53.83 10.54 73.13
N LEU A 6 52.76 11.36 73.09
CA LEU A 6 52.50 12.72 73.63
C LEU A 6 53.25 13.83 72.89
N SER A 7 52.50 14.73 72.24
CA SER A 7 52.72 16.19 72.26
C SER A 7 51.63 16.94 71.44
N ASP A 8 50.60 17.39 72.14
CA ASP A 8 50.26 18.80 72.41
C ASP A 8 50.80 19.97 71.54
N PHE A 9 49.87 20.92 71.34
CA PHE A 9 49.96 22.40 71.28
C PHE A 9 49.87 23.21 69.94
N VAL A 10 48.67 23.80 69.71
CA VAL A 10 48.31 25.25 69.69
C VAL A 10 48.60 26.18 68.46
N THR A 11 47.59 27.05 68.21
CA THR A 11 47.44 28.27 67.37
C THR A 11 47.22 28.07 65.86
N SER A 12 46.34 28.78 65.13
CA SER A 12 45.89 30.19 65.24
C SER A 12 44.57 30.42 64.50
N ASP A 13 43.87 31.50 64.90
CA ASP A 13 42.74 32.12 64.21
C ASP A 13 43.09 32.61 62.79
N SER A 14 42.14 32.48 61.85
CA SER A 14 41.93 33.50 60.81
C SER A 14 40.49 33.44 60.30
N GLU A 15 39.79 34.55 60.51
CA GLU A 15 38.60 34.93 59.76
C GLU A 15 39.01 35.12 58.29
N ASP A 16 38.26 34.53 57.35
CA ASP A 16 37.81 35.30 56.19
C ASP A 16 36.68 34.60 55.43
N SER A 17 35.70 35.42 55.10
CA SER A 17 34.51 35.13 54.33
C SER A 17 34.84 34.82 52.87
N ASP A 18 34.28 33.74 52.30
CA ASP A 18 33.91 33.76 50.88
C ASP A 18 32.76 32.80 50.54
N THR A 19 31.70 33.41 50.02
CA THR A 19 30.43 32.84 49.60
C THR A 19 30.58 31.76 48.52
N LYS A 20 30.29 30.49 48.86
CA LYS A 20 30.03 29.42 47.89
C LYS A 20 28.58 29.51 47.37
N PRO A 21 28.34 29.42 46.05
CA PRO A 21 26.99 29.32 45.52
C PRO A 21 26.39 27.95 45.90
N VAL A 22 25.25 28.00 46.59
CA VAL A 22 24.43 26.82 46.89
C VAL A 22 23.92 26.23 45.58
N ALA A 23 24.48 25.10 45.15
CA ALA A 23 23.95 24.33 44.04
C ALA A 23 22.56 23.79 44.44
N ALA A 24 21.51 24.41 43.91
CA ALA A 24 20.14 23.93 44.05
C ALA A 24 20.02 22.54 43.41
N HIS A 25 20.09 21.49 44.23
CA HIS A 25 19.84 20.12 43.79
C HIS A 25 18.35 19.99 43.50
N SER A 26 17.97 20.13 42.22
CA SER A 26 16.62 19.87 41.75
C SER A 26 16.25 18.42 42.03
N ARG A 27 15.35 18.19 43.00
CA ARG A 27 14.80 16.87 43.33
C ARG A 27 14.14 16.29 42.09
N ARG A 28 14.47 15.03 41.77
CA ARG A 28 13.83 14.30 40.66
C ARG A 28 12.30 14.25 40.88
N PRO A 29 11.47 14.57 39.86
CA PRO A 29 10.03 14.39 39.95
C PRO A 29 9.65 12.97 40.35
N THR A 30 8.56 12.81 41.11
CA THR A 30 8.08 11.50 41.59
C THR A 30 7.20 10.82 40.54
N VAL A 31 6.95 9.51 40.68
CA VAL A 31 6.03 8.75 39.79
C VAL A 31 4.63 9.37 39.80
N TRP A 32 4.13 9.76 40.98
CA TRP A 32 2.84 10.43 41.14
C TRP A 32 2.72 11.75 40.35
N GLU A 33 3.82 12.51 40.24
CA GLU A 33 3.81 13.77 39.48
C GLU A 33 3.79 13.54 37.97
N VAL A 34 4.37 12.42 37.52
CA VAL A 34 4.20 11.97 36.13
C VAL A 34 2.75 11.57 35.92
N ASP A 35 2.15 10.79 36.82
CA ASP A 35 0.75 10.34 36.70
C ASP A 35 -0.25 11.50 36.75
N ALA A 36 -0.05 12.51 37.60
CA ALA A 36 -0.90 13.71 37.61
C ALA A 36 -0.80 14.52 36.30
N PHE A 37 0.37 14.54 35.67
CA PHE A 37 0.54 15.08 34.32
C PHE A 37 -0.09 14.17 33.26
N LEU A 38 -0.12 12.84 33.46
CA LEU A 38 -0.84 11.92 32.58
C LEU A 38 -2.34 12.23 32.55
N ASP A 39 -2.94 12.57 33.68
CA ASP A 39 -4.37 12.84 33.77
C ASP A 39 -4.77 14.12 33.02
N THR A 40 -3.90 15.13 32.94
CA THR A 40 -4.19 16.36 32.17
C THR A 40 -3.99 16.17 30.66
N VAL A 41 -3.05 15.31 30.26
CA VAL A 41 -2.73 15.04 28.85
C VAL A 41 -3.60 13.93 28.26
N SER A 42 -4.02 12.92 29.01
CA SER A 42 -4.73 11.73 28.49
C SER A 42 -6.19 12.02 28.10
N ASP A 43 -6.83 13.03 28.69
CA ASP A 43 -8.18 13.48 28.30
C ASP A 43 -8.18 14.21 26.93
N SER A 44 -7.01 14.52 26.35
CA SER A 44 -6.83 15.43 25.20
C SER A 44 -7.19 14.93 23.80
N ILE A 45 -8.19 14.04 23.68
CA ILE A 45 -8.64 13.46 22.40
C ILE A 45 -10.06 13.94 22.02
N PRO A 46 -10.23 15.13 21.39
CA PRO A 46 -11.53 15.62 20.93
C PRO A 46 -11.74 15.46 19.41
N GLY A 47 -13.01 15.27 19.03
CA GLY A 47 -13.51 15.08 17.66
C GLY A 47 -13.63 16.34 16.79
N ARG A 48 -13.71 16.11 15.48
CA ARG A 48 -13.65 17.04 14.34
C ARG A 48 -14.42 18.37 14.49
N SER A 49 -13.79 19.46 14.01
CA SER A 49 -14.47 20.68 13.55
C SER A 49 -14.15 20.95 12.07
N ARG A 50 -15.17 21.34 11.29
CA ARG A 50 -15.14 21.59 9.83
C ARG A 50 -14.60 23.00 9.53
N ARG A 51 -13.63 23.12 8.62
CA ARG A 51 -13.28 24.39 7.96
C ARG A 51 -13.36 24.28 6.44
N LYS A 52 -13.80 25.37 5.80
CA LYS A 52 -14.00 25.51 4.35
C LYS A 52 -12.66 25.84 3.66
N ARG A 53 -12.43 25.22 2.50
CA ARG A 53 -11.26 25.43 1.61
C ARG A 53 -11.45 26.69 0.75
N ALA A 54 -10.35 27.41 0.51
CA ALA A 54 -10.21 28.40 -0.55
C ALA A 54 -9.24 27.88 -1.63
N SER A 55 -9.38 28.42 -2.85
CA SER A 55 -8.78 27.94 -4.11
C SER A 55 -7.30 28.29 -4.28
N ILE A 56 -6.59 27.44 -5.04
CA ILE A 56 -5.14 27.39 -5.27
C ILE A 56 -4.74 28.22 -6.52
N PHE A 57 -3.59 28.90 -6.46
CA PHE A 57 -2.80 29.39 -7.59
C PHE A 57 -1.36 28.83 -7.49
N ASP A 58 -0.71 28.69 -8.64
CA ASP A 58 0.63 28.14 -8.84
C ASP A 58 1.75 28.92 -8.11
N TYR A 59 2.67 28.20 -7.44
CA TYR A 59 3.91 28.76 -6.89
C TYR A 59 5.15 27.96 -7.27
N THR A 60 6.10 28.65 -7.90
CA THR A 60 7.52 28.27 -7.94
C THR A 60 8.19 28.63 -6.60
N LEU A 61 9.17 27.82 -6.17
CA LEU A 61 10.01 28.11 -5.00
C LEU A 61 10.59 29.54 -5.11
N PRO A 62 10.45 30.41 -4.10
CA PRO A 62 11.01 31.74 -4.16
C PRO A 62 12.54 31.67 -4.25
N THR A 63 13.09 32.33 -5.27
CA THR A 63 14.53 32.55 -5.42
C THR A 63 15.01 33.53 -4.35
N ARG A 64 15.87 33.01 -3.46
CA ARG A 64 16.96 33.67 -2.72
C ARG A 64 16.65 35.06 -2.12
N PRO A 65 16.48 35.20 -0.79
CA PRO A 65 16.68 36.50 -0.16
C PRO A 65 18.14 36.97 -0.33
N ALA A 66 18.29 38.27 -0.51
CA ALA A 66 19.54 38.94 -0.83
C ALA A 66 20.59 38.87 0.30
N LYS A 67 21.86 38.87 -0.16
CA LYS A 67 23.14 39.06 0.56
C LYS A 67 23.60 37.95 1.50
N ASP A 68 24.76 37.40 1.12
CA ASP A 68 25.59 36.48 1.89
C ASP A 68 25.91 37.10 3.26
N THR A 69 25.17 36.67 4.27
CA THR A 69 25.57 36.88 5.66
C THR A 69 26.65 35.84 5.93
N PRO A 70 27.82 36.20 6.50
CA PRO A 70 28.85 35.23 6.87
C PRO A 70 28.25 34.10 7.72
N PRO A 71 28.76 32.85 7.65
CA PRO A 71 28.17 31.70 8.31
C PRO A 71 27.96 32.04 9.79
N ALA A 72 26.69 32.24 10.16
CA ALA A 72 26.36 32.72 11.49
C ALA A 72 26.87 31.70 12.53
N LYS A 73 27.46 32.25 13.60
CA LYS A 73 27.70 31.58 14.88
C LYS A 73 26.53 30.62 15.21
N LYS A 74 26.85 29.50 15.88
CA LYS A 74 25.84 28.60 16.49
C LYS A 74 24.68 29.43 17.02
N TRP A 75 23.48 29.21 16.47
CA TRP A 75 22.31 29.99 16.87
C TRP A 75 21.70 29.39 18.13
N THR A 76 21.07 30.26 18.90
CA THR A 76 20.36 29.94 20.13
C THR A 76 18.99 30.60 20.05
N TRP A 77 17.93 29.82 20.18
CA TRP A 77 16.59 30.35 20.36
C TRP A 77 16.18 30.25 21.83
N HIS A 78 15.49 31.26 22.32
CA HIS A 78 14.90 31.30 23.65
C HIS A 78 13.41 31.59 23.53
N GLY A 79 12.58 30.78 24.18
CA GLY A 79 11.15 31.00 24.17
C GLY A 79 10.38 30.05 25.07
N ARG A 80 9.07 30.24 25.08
CA ARG A 80 8.12 29.45 25.87
C ARG A 80 7.83 28.12 25.17
N VAL A 81 7.66 27.04 25.92
CA VAL A 81 7.14 25.76 25.38
C VAL A 81 5.75 25.52 25.95
N THR A 82 4.79 25.29 25.06
CA THR A 82 3.40 25.01 25.41
C THR A 82 2.94 23.68 24.82
N ILE A 83 1.97 23.04 25.47
CA ILE A 83 1.31 21.82 24.97
C ILE A 83 -0.17 22.13 24.75
N SER A 84 -0.72 21.62 23.66
CA SER A 84 -2.17 21.65 23.44
C SER A 84 -2.82 20.46 24.14
N THR A 85 -3.63 20.72 25.16
CA THR A 85 -4.49 19.73 25.83
C THR A 85 -5.96 19.95 25.41
N VAL A 86 -6.88 19.09 25.84
CA VAL A 86 -8.33 19.34 25.63
C VAL A 86 -8.80 20.56 26.41
N ARG A 87 -8.18 20.82 27.56
CA ARG A 87 -8.57 21.91 28.46
C ARG A 87 -8.05 23.26 27.98
N GLY A 88 -7.16 23.27 26.98
CA GLY A 88 -6.64 24.47 26.36
C GLY A 88 -5.17 24.34 26.03
N ILE A 89 -4.45 25.44 26.16
CA ILE A 89 -3.00 25.48 25.96
C ILE A 89 -2.36 25.60 27.34
N GLU A 90 -1.51 24.63 27.69
CA GLU A 90 -0.79 24.59 28.96
C GLU A 90 0.68 24.94 28.74
N THR A 91 1.22 25.81 29.59
CA THR A 91 2.65 26.18 29.53
C THR A 91 3.48 25.16 30.28
N VAL A 92 4.46 24.56 29.61
CA VAL A 92 5.41 23.60 30.19
C VAL A 92 6.63 24.32 30.75
N CYS A 93 7.10 25.36 30.06
CA CYS A 93 8.14 26.21 30.59
C CYS A 93 8.09 27.59 29.92
N GLU A 94 8.38 28.63 30.70
CA GLU A 94 8.46 30.01 30.21
C GLU A 94 9.73 30.29 29.41
N VAL A 95 10.83 29.62 29.77
CA VAL A 95 12.14 29.80 29.14
C VAL A 95 12.76 28.44 28.84
N ALA A 96 12.68 28.04 27.57
CA ALA A 96 13.48 26.98 26.98
C ALA A 96 14.53 27.57 26.07
N THR A 97 15.64 26.88 25.95
CA THR A 97 16.76 27.19 25.08
C THR A 97 16.93 26.06 24.07
N LEU A 98 16.82 26.41 22.79
CA LEU A 98 17.09 25.51 21.67
C LEU A 98 18.45 25.89 21.07
N THR A 99 19.42 24.99 21.15
CA THR A 99 20.78 25.19 20.66
C THR A 99 21.04 24.33 19.44
N ASP A 100 21.65 24.94 18.42
CA ASP A 100 22.11 24.20 17.25
C ASP A 100 23.21 23.20 17.61
N ALA A 101 23.15 22.03 16.99
CA ALA A 101 24.09 20.95 17.21
C ALA A 101 24.69 20.40 15.90
N THR A 102 24.16 20.78 14.74
CA THR A 102 24.69 20.37 13.44
C THR A 102 24.71 21.53 12.46
N ASP A 103 25.82 21.69 11.75
CA ASP A 103 25.89 22.63 10.64
C ASP A 103 25.08 22.11 9.45
N ALA A 104 23.89 22.69 9.25
CA ALA A 104 23.02 22.36 8.13
C ALA A 104 23.00 23.47 7.06
N PRO A 105 22.91 23.11 5.76
CA PRO A 105 22.68 24.10 4.71
C PRO A 105 21.28 24.72 4.86
N PRO A 106 21.02 25.93 4.33
CA PRO A 106 19.69 26.51 4.34
C PRO A 106 18.64 25.63 3.62
N PRO A 107 17.36 25.64 4.05
CA PRO A 107 16.83 26.38 5.20
C PRO A 107 17.19 25.70 6.54
N ARG A 108 17.52 26.52 7.55
CA ARG A 108 17.94 26.04 8.89
C ARG A 108 16.74 25.97 9.83
N LEU A 109 16.81 25.15 10.87
CA LEU A 109 15.80 25.04 11.93
C LEU A 109 15.45 26.41 12.53
N ALA A 110 16.46 27.28 12.74
CA ALA A 110 16.28 28.65 13.20
C ALA A 110 15.27 29.43 12.34
N SER A 111 15.31 29.20 11.03
CA SER A 111 14.48 29.86 10.04
C SER A 111 12.98 29.55 10.28
N PHE A 112 12.65 28.38 10.85
CA PHE A 112 11.27 27.97 11.17
C PHE A 112 10.78 28.42 12.56
N ILE A 113 11.69 28.68 13.50
CA ILE A 113 11.37 28.87 14.92
C ILE A 113 11.59 30.32 15.38
N LEU A 114 12.57 31.03 14.80
CA LEU A 114 12.94 32.40 15.20
C LEU A 114 11.80 33.44 15.16
N PRO A 115 10.81 33.40 14.25
CA PRO A 115 9.73 34.40 14.29
C PRO A 115 8.80 34.22 15.50
N GLU A 116 8.74 33.04 16.11
CA GLU A 116 7.84 32.74 17.22
C GLU A 116 8.64 32.62 18.54
N LYS A 117 8.20 33.35 19.58
CA LYS A 117 8.73 33.19 20.96
C LYS A 117 8.08 32.02 21.70
N GLU A 118 7.28 31.22 21.02
CA GLU A 118 6.52 30.13 21.58
C GLU A 118 6.67 28.89 20.70
N LEU A 119 6.95 27.74 21.32
CA LEU A 119 7.02 26.45 20.68
C LEU A 119 5.86 25.60 21.18
N ARG A 120 4.86 25.42 20.32
CA ARG A 120 3.63 24.71 20.66
C ARG A 120 3.69 23.25 20.22
N LEU A 121 3.74 22.34 21.18
CA LEU A 121 3.63 20.90 20.97
C LEU A 121 2.16 20.54 20.73
N THR A 122 1.85 20.12 19.50
CA THR A 122 0.46 19.93 19.05
C THR A 122 0.08 18.47 18.81
N ALA A 123 1.04 17.57 18.64
CA ALA A 123 0.79 16.16 18.38
C ALA A 123 1.86 15.28 19.02
N PHE A 124 1.46 14.08 19.43
CA PHE A 124 2.31 13.07 20.05
C PHE A 124 2.09 11.74 19.34
N TYR A 125 3.18 11.04 19.01
CA TYR A 125 3.14 9.77 18.27
C TYR A 125 3.97 8.72 18.99
N ASP A 126 3.57 7.46 18.88
CA ASP A 126 4.40 6.34 19.32
C ASP A 126 5.69 6.30 18.49
N VAL A 127 6.80 5.93 19.13
CA VAL A 127 8.10 5.74 18.46
C VAL A 127 7.97 4.75 17.29
N ALA A 128 7.24 3.64 17.45
CA ALA A 128 7.03 2.66 16.40
C ALA A 128 6.31 3.24 15.18
N ASP A 129 5.32 4.12 15.43
CA ASP A 129 4.59 4.82 14.38
C ASP A 129 5.50 5.78 13.62
N ILE A 130 6.36 6.53 14.32
CA ILE A 130 7.35 7.40 13.68
C ILE A 130 8.31 6.59 12.81
N LEU A 131 8.80 5.44 13.27
CA LEU A 131 9.69 4.57 12.51
C LEU A 131 9.07 4.11 11.18
N LEU A 132 7.76 3.86 11.15
CA LEU A 132 7.03 3.51 9.93
C LEU A 132 6.90 4.69 8.96
N LEU A 133 6.90 5.92 9.49
CA LEU A 133 6.75 7.14 8.70
C LEU A 133 8.10 7.69 8.22
N LEU A 134 9.23 7.35 8.86
CA LEU A 134 10.56 7.83 8.48
C LEU A 134 10.88 7.68 6.99
N PRO A 135 10.57 6.56 6.30
CA PRO A 135 10.82 6.43 4.87
C PRO A 135 10.05 7.40 3.98
N ALA A 136 8.97 8.02 4.48
CA ALA A 136 8.18 9.02 3.75
C ALA A 136 8.77 10.43 3.84
N PHE A 137 9.73 10.66 4.73
CA PHE A 137 10.43 11.93 4.88
C PHE A 137 11.80 11.89 4.21
N LYS A 138 12.33 13.07 3.87
CA LYS A 138 13.75 13.18 3.55
C LYS A 138 14.60 12.83 4.77
N PRO A 139 15.85 12.39 4.58
CA PRO A 139 16.80 12.22 5.67
C PRO A 139 16.84 13.47 6.58
N PRO A 140 17.00 13.30 7.90
CA PRO A 140 17.15 14.40 8.84
C PRO A 140 18.10 15.49 8.37
N HIS A 141 17.59 16.72 8.26
CA HIS A 141 18.37 17.83 7.72
C HIS A 141 19.20 18.54 8.78
N GLN A 142 18.65 18.68 9.99
CA GLN A 142 19.30 19.36 11.09
C GLN A 142 18.85 18.78 12.43
N PHE A 143 19.79 18.76 13.38
CA PHE A 143 19.55 18.38 14.76
C PHE A 143 19.83 19.57 15.70
N ALA A 144 18.99 19.71 16.72
CA ALA A 144 19.17 20.70 17.78
C ALA A 144 18.82 20.11 19.15
N LEU A 145 19.24 20.81 20.21
CA LEU A 145 19.07 20.41 21.60
C LEU A 145 18.10 21.36 22.29
N LEU A 146 16.97 20.84 22.76
CA LEU A 146 16.02 21.61 23.56
C LEU A 146 16.27 21.36 25.05
N THR A 147 16.59 22.42 25.77
CA THR A 147 16.85 22.42 27.21
C THR A 147 15.97 23.45 27.89
N ALA A 148 15.56 23.20 29.14
CA ALA A 148 14.87 24.19 29.97
C ALA A 148 15.42 24.06 31.40
N PRO A 149 16.57 24.71 31.71
CA PRO A 149 17.19 24.59 33.01
C PRO A 149 16.24 25.13 34.09
N GLY A 150 16.11 24.39 35.19
CA GLY A 150 15.23 24.76 36.31
C GLY A 150 13.73 24.52 36.10
N SER A 151 13.26 24.12 34.91
CA SER A 151 11.84 23.77 34.71
C SER A 151 11.57 22.30 35.05
N ARG A 152 10.89 22.10 36.18
CA ARG A 152 10.37 20.80 36.63
C ARG A 152 9.31 20.22 35.69
N GLN A 153 8.42 21.05 35.16
CA GLN A 153 7.39 20.61 34.21
C GLN A 153 8.02 20.07 32.91
N PHE A 154 9.12 20.67 32.46
CA PHE A 154 9.85 20.20 31.29
C PHE A 154 10.59 18.87 31.57
N ASP A 155 11.07 18.63 32.81
CA ASP A 155 11.52 17.30 33.25
C ASP A 155 10.42 16.25 33.14
N VAL A 156 9.22 16.58 33.61
CA VAL A 156 8.06 15.68 33.61
C VAL A 156 7.67 15.33 32.17
N LEU A 157 7.65 16.31 31.26
CA LEU A 157 7.41 16.08 29.84
C LEU A 157 8.43 15.10 29.22
N GLY A 158 9.73 15.29 29.47
CA GLY A 158 10.76 14.40 28.93
C GLY A 158 10.57 12.95 29.40
N ARG A 159 10.28 12.76 30.69
CA ARG A 159 10.00 11.42 31.27
C ARG A 159 8.70 10.83 30.78
N PHE A 160 7.69 11.66 30.56
CA PHE A 160 6.43 11.22 29.98
C PHE A 160 6.68 10.63 28.59
N LEU A 161 7.38 11.35 27.72
CA LEU A 161 7.71 10.89 26.37
C LEU A 161 8.57 9.62 26.40
N GLU A 162 9.53 9.54 27.31
CA GLU A 162 10.35 8.34 27.52
C GLU A 162 9.53 7.13 27.99
N SER A 163 8.77 7.29 29.09
CA SER A 163 8.00 6.20 29.71
C SER A 163 6.90 5.66 28.79
N LYS A 164 6.33 6.52 27.94
CA LYS A 164 5.30 6.15 26.97
C LYS A 164 5.84 5.82 25.59
N GLN A 165 7.16 5.86 25.39
CA GLN A 165 7.80 5.67 24.08
C GLN A 165 7.16 6.56 23.00
N MET A 166 7.02 7.85 23.28
CA MET A 166 6.41 8.82 22.38
C MET A 166 7.40 9.89 21.92
N VAL A 167 7.06 10.50 20.78
CA VAL A 167 7.74 11.64 20.17
C VAL A 167 6.72 12.75 19.98
N ALA A 168 7.06 13.98 20.37
CA ALA A 168 6.21 15.13 20.03
C ALA A 168 6.54 15.64 18.63
N VAL A 169 5.52 16.07 17.87
CA VAL A 169 5.67 16.52 16.49
C VAL A 169 5.05 17.89 16.33
N VAL A 170 5.83 18.81 15.75
CA VAL A 170 5.41 20.19 15.48
C VAL A 170 5.59 20.46 13.99
N PRO A 171 4.62 21.11 13.31
CA PRO A 171 4.83 21.52 11.93
C PRO A 171 5.96 22.54 11.82
N ALA A 172 6.85 22.36 10.85
CA ALA A 172 7.85 23.36 10.49
C ALA A 172 7.24 24.31 9.46
N LEU A 173 6.90 25.52 9.90
CA LEU A 173 6.27 26.56 9.07
C LEU A 173 7.31 27.57 8.60
N TRP A 174 7.28 27.92 7.33
CA TRP A 174 8.11 28.96 6.71
C TRP A 174 7.19 29.86 5.91
N ASP A 175 7.15 31.16 6.25
CA ASP A 175 6.22 32.12 5.67
C ASP A 175 4.74 31.66 5.72
N GLY A 176 4.37 30.94 6.77
CA GLY A 176 3.03 30.39 6.97
C GLY A 176 2.76 29.07 6.22
N GLU A 177 3.66 28.63 5.34
CA GLU A 177 3.54 27.35 4.64
C GLU A 177 4.26 26.23 5.39
N ARG A 178 3.67 25.03 5.38
CA ARG A 178 4.29 23.84 5.99
C ARG A 178 5.33 23.26 5.04
N LEU A 179 6.61 23.38 5.39
CA LEU A 179 7.71 22.77 4.63
C LEU A 179 8.14 21.41 5.17
N GLY A 180 7.81 21.12 6.43
CA GLY A 180 8.24 19.90 7.08
C GLY A 180 7.71 19.75 8.49
N ARG A 181 8.43 18.96 9.29
CA ARG A 181 8.08 18.61 10.66
C ARG A 181 9.30 18.61 11.55
N MET A 182 9.10 19.07 12.78
CA MET A 182 10.07 18.99 13.86
C MET A 182 9.67 17.85 14.79
N LEU A 183 10.54 16.86 14.94
CA LEU A 183 10.36 15.77 15.90
C LEU A 183 11.10 16.11 17.20
N PHE A 184 10.45 15.93 18.34
CA PHE A 184 11.03 16.09 19.67
C PHE A 184 11.15 14.72 20.33
N VAL A 185 12.35 14.15 20.24
CA VAL A 185 12.63 12.77 20.62
C VAL A 185 13.33 12.74 21.98
N PRO A 186 12.84 11.99 22.99
CA PRO A 186 13.55 11.84 24.25
C PRO A 186 14.84 11.02 24.03
N PRO A 187 15.99 11.38 24.64
CA PRO A 187 17.26 10.67 24.48
C PRO A 187 17.21 9.16 24.77
N ALA A 188 16.28 8.75 25.63
CA ALA A 188 16.06 7.36 25.99
C ALA A 188 15.34 6.53 24.91
N ALA A 189 14.71 7.16 23.92
CA ALA A 189 14.09 6.48 22.77
C ALA A 189 15.17 6.04 21.76
N LYS A 190 16.07 5.15 22.20
CA LYS A 190 17.24 4.68 21.43
C LYS A 190 16.86 4.13 20.05
N GLY A 191 15.70 3.47 19.93
CA GLY A 191 15.22 2.94 18.65
C GLY A 191 14.92 4.04 17.62
N ALA A 192 14.16 5.07 18.03
CA ALA A 192 13.88 6.23 17.17
C ALA A 192 15.17 6.95 16.78
N LEU A 193 16.07 7.17 17.76
CA LEU A 193 17.33 7.85 17.51
C LEU A 193 18.24 7.05 16.59
N ALA A 194 18.36 5.73 16.76
CA ALA A 194 19.16 4.90 15.87
C ALA A 194 18.70 5.04 14.41
N ALA A 195 17.38 5.06 14.15
CA ALA A 195 16.84 5.24 12.81
C ALA A 195 17.04 6.65 12.25
N LEU A 196 17.09 7.67 13.11
CA LEU A 196 17.34 9.06 12.73
C LEU A 196 18.83 9.37 12.53
N HIS A 197 19.75 8.51 12.97
CA HIS A 197 21.20 8.68 12.85
C HIS A 197 21.74 10.03 13.39
N PRO A 198 21.42 10.45 14.64
CA PRO A 198 21.93 11.70 15.20
C PRO A 198 23.45 11.65 15.39
N PRO A 199 24.14 12.81 15.36
CA PRO A 199 25.56 12.89 15.65
C PRO A 199 25.93 12.30 17.02
N ARG A 200 27.17 11.81 17.14
CA ARG A 200 27.64 11.14 18.37
C ARG A 200 27.55 11.99 19.65
N ALA A 201 27.57 13.31 19.52
CA ALA A 201 27.45 14.25 20.64
C ALA A 201 26.12 14.13 21.41
N PHE A 202 25.07 13.62 20.75
CA PHE A 202 23.74 13.47 21.34
C PHE A 202 23.61 12.29 22.32
N TYR A 203 24.56 11.35 22.31
CA TYR A 203 24.53 10.19 23.20
C TYR A 203 25.23 10.45 24.55
N ARG A 204 25.85 11.63 24.75
CA ARG A 204 26.73 11.92 25.89
C ARG A 204 26.29 13.12 26.74
N THR A 205 25.17 13.75 26.41
CA THR A 205 24.79 15.01 27.03
C THR A 205 23.88 14.81 28.24
N ASP A 206 24.48 14.85 29.43
CA ASP A 206 23.75 14.93 30.69
C ASP A 206 22.92 16.22 30.71
N GLY A 207 21.60 16.09 30.96
CA GLY A 207 20.67 17.22 31.06
C GLY A 207 19.97 17.62 29.76
N VAL A 208 20.31 17.01 28.61
CA VAL A 208 19.49 17.12 27.40
C VAL A 208 18.22 16.29 27.59
N LYS A 209 17.07 16.91 27.32
CA LYS A 209 15.77 16.26 27.54
C LYS A 209 15.06 15.92 26.24
N LEU A 210 15.29 16.69 25.17
CA LEU A 210 14.69 16.45 23.85
C LEU A 210 15.66 16.80 22.72
N ILE A 211 15.74 15.90 21.75
CA ILE A 211 16.46 16.07 20.49
C ILE A 211 15.45 16.55 19.45
N VAL A 212 15.72 17.69 18.83
CA VAL A 212 14.87 18.27 17.81
C VAL A 212 15.41 17.89 16.44
N VAL A 213 14.58 17.27 15.61
CA VAL A 213 14.97 16.84 14.26
C VAL A 213 14.07 17.48 13.22
N LEU A 214 14.66 18.19 12.25
CA LEU A 214 13.94 18.75 11.12
C LEU A 214 13.86 17.73 9.98
N LEU A 215 12.63 17.36 9.61
CA LEU A 215 12.30 16.48 8.50
C LEU A 215 11.53 17.27 7.43
N PHE A 216 11.95 17.17 6.17
CA PHE A 216 11.22 17.73 5.04
C PHE A 216 10.29 16.69 4.41
N ASP A 217 9.07 17.11 4.04
CA ASP A 217 8.10 16.25 3.37
C ASP A 217 8.54 16.01 1.90
N HIS A 218 8.41 14.76 1.41
CA HIS A 218 8.70 14.43 0.00
C HIS A 218 7.64 14.96 -0.98
N HIS A 219 6.40 15.15 -0.51
CA HIS A 219 5.26 15.58 -1.32
C HIS A 219 4.61 16.83 -0.73
N ARG A 220 4.68 17.95 -1.46
CA ARG A 220 4.13 19.25 -1.05
C ARG A 220 2.60 19.36 -1.16
N GLU A 221 1.94 18.46 -1.87
CA GLU A 221 0.56 18.67 -2.33
C GLU A 221 -0.54 18.05 -1.44
N GLN A 222 -0.20 17.35 -0.36
CA GLN A 222 -1.21 16.86 0.58
C GLN A 222 -1.04 17.52 1.94
N ASP A 223 -1.84 18.56 2.15
CA ASP A 223 -1.98 19.31 3.40
C ASP A 223 -2.56 18.49 4.56
N ASP A 224 -2.88 17.20 4.35
CA ASP A 224 -3.45 16.38 5.40
C ASP A 224 -2.46 16.32 6.57
N PRO A 225 -2.92 16.67 7.80
CA PRO A 225 -2.11 16.40 8.98
C PRO A 225 -1.80 14.91 8.96
N LEU A 226 -0.59 14.52 9.38
CA LEU A 226 -0.39 13.11 9.77
C LEU A 226 -1.57 12.80 10.71
N PRO A 227 -2.29 11.69 10.51
CA PRO A 227 -3.44 11.39 11.33
C PRO A 227 -3.00 11.50 12.79
N ARG A 228 -3.50 12.54 13.49
CA ARG A 228 -3.03 12.96 14.83
C ARG A 228 -3.07 11.84 15.86
N ASN A 229 -3.75 10.76 15.51
CA ASN A 229 -3.70 9.46 16.12
C ASN A 229 -3.57 8.42 15.00
N LEU A 230 -2.41 7.77 14.85
CA LEU A 230 -2.37 6.45 14.20
C LEU A 230 -3.18 5.43 15.03
N ASN A 231 -3.39 5.71 16.33
CA ASN A 231 -4.40 5.10 17.20
C ASN A 231 -5.87 5.39 16.78
N HIS A 232 -6.10 6.23 15.76
CA HIS A 232 -7.39 6.47 15.10
C HIS A 232 -7.41 6.05 13.61
N MET A 233 -6.45 5.23 13.14
CA MET A 233 -6.98 4.07 12.43
C MET A 233 -7.89 3.44 13.47
N LYS A 234 -9.21 3.66 13.34
CA LYS A 234 -10.17 3.01 14.22
C LYS A 234 -9.72 1.58 14.21
N ILE A 235 -9.12 1.13 15.31
CA ILE A 235 -8.97 -0.29 15.55
C ILE A 235 -10.43 -0.67 15.64
N GLU A 236 -10.98 -1.09 14.49
CA GLU A 236 -12.23 -1.81 14.51
C GLU A 236 -11.97 -2.86 15.55
N ARG A 237 -12.73 -2.79 16.64
CA ARG A 237 -12.51 -3.67 17.76
C ARG A 237 -12.80 -5.05 17.19
N PHE A 238 -11.73 -5.75 16.85
CA PHE A 238 -11.77 -7.05 16.18
C PHE A 238 -12.37 -8.12 17.09
N LEU A 239 -12.51 -7.82 18.38
CA LEU A 239 -13.12 -8.64 19.39
C LEU A 239 -14.16 -7.84 20.19
N PRO A 240 -15.21 -8.50 20.70
CA PRO A 240 -16.15 -7.91 21.66
C PRO A 240 -15.43 -7.22 22.83
N ARG A 241 -16.09 -6.19 23.37
CA ARG A 241 -15.51 -5.12 24.20
C ARG A 241 -14.83 -5.59 25.50
N GLU A 242 -15.09 -6.81 25.96
CA GLU A 242 -14.74 -7.28 27.30
C GLU A 242 -13.34 -7.92 27.39
N ASP A 243 -12.78 -8.44 26.28
CA ASP A 243 -11.53 -9.24 26.33
C ASP A 243 -10.31 -8.63 25.63
N TRP A 244 -10.44 -7.48 24.96
CA TRP A 244 -9.36 -6.95 24.12
C TRP A 244 -8.11 -6.54 24.94
N ARG A 245 -8.29 -5.95 26.13
CA ARG A 245 -7.16 -5.56 27.01
C ARG A 245 -6.40 -6.76 27.52
N TYR A 246 -7.13 -7.80 27.92
CA TYR A 246 -6.57 -9.04 28.43
C TYR A 246 -5.81 -9.79 27.34
N THR A 247 -6.44 -9.96 26.17
CA THR A 247 -5.80 -10.61 25.02
C THR A 247 -4.60 -9.83 24.49
N LEU A 248 -4.59 -8.49 24.57
CA LEU A 248 -3.40 -7.68 24.26
C LEU A 248 -2.23 -7.92 25.20
N GLN A 249 -2.50 -8.19 26.48
CA GLN A 249 -1.45 -8.49 27.44
C GLN A 249 -0.87 -9.89 27.22
N ILE A 250 -1.73 -10.85 26.86
CA ILE A 250 -1.35 -12.26 26.72
C ILE A 250 -0.71 -12.56 25.37
N ASP A 251 -1.20 -11.95 24.30
CA ASP A 251 -0.74 -12.26 22.95
C ASP A 251 -0.65 -11.00 22.09
N ARG A 252 0.42 -10.26 22.33
CA ARG A 252 0.78 -9.10 21.52
C ARG A 252 1.01 -9.46 20.05
N GLY A 253 1.46 -10.68 19.77
CA GLY A 253 1.72 -11.17 18.42
C GLY A 253 0.45 -11.21 17.57
N PHE A 254 -0.64 -11.72 18.15
CA PHE A 254 -1.96 -11.76 17.51
C PHE A 254 -2.49 -10.37 17.16
N HIS A 255 -2.44 -9.44 18.12
CA HIS A 255 -2.91 -8.08 17.89
C HIS A 255 -2.02 -7.31 16.91
N LEU A 256 -0.70 -7.54 16.96
CA LEU A 256 0.22 -7.00 15.96
C LEU A 256 -0.10 -7.54 14.57
N ALA A 257 -0.33 -8.86 14.43
CA ALA A 257 -0.69 -9.50 13.18
C ALA A 257 -1.98 -8.92 12.60
N LEU A 258 -3.03 -8.76 13.41
CA LEU A 258 -4.29 -8.12 13.01
C LEU A 258 -4.07 -6.69 12.50
N ARG A 259 -3.20 -5.92 13.17
CA ARG A 259 -2.88 -4.54 12.79
C ARG A 259 -2.08 -4.47 11.48
N VAL A 260 -1.07 -5.32 11.33
CA VAL A 260 -0.22 -5.37 10.14
C VAL A 260 -1.03 -5.80 8.91
N LEU A 261 -1.80 -6.89 9.06
CA LEU A 261 -2.59 -7.45 7.96
C LEU A 261 -3.90 -6.72 7.71
N ARG A 262 -4.34 -5.84 8.61
CA ARG A 262 -5.61 -5.09 8.49
C ARG A 262 -6.80 -6.01 8.18
N LEU A 263 -6.87 -7.14 8.87
CA LEU A 263 -7.88 -8.18 8.61
C LEU A 263 -9.27 -7.70 9.02
N PRO A 264 -10.24 -7.52 8.11
CA PRO A 264 -11.55 -7.01 8.52
C PRO A 264 -12.31 -8.04 9.37
N HIS A 265 -13.20 -7.55 10.25
CA HIS A 265 -13.85 -8.37 11.29
C HIS A 265 -14.61 -9.57 10.71
N ALA A 266 -15.29 -9.39 9.57
CA ALA A 266 -16.04 -10.47 8.94
C ALA A 266 -15.14 -11.63 8.48
N GLN A 267 -13.97 -11.32 7.90
CA GLN A 267 -12.98 -12.32 7.50
C GLN A 267 -12.33 -12.98 8.71
N LEU A 268 -12.04 -12.22 9.77
CA LEU A 268 -11.51 -12.76 11.02
C LEU A 268 -12.51 -13.73 11.67
N ASP A 269 -13.78 -13.34 11.80
CA ASP A 269 -14.83 -14.21 12.37
C ASP A 269 -14.94 -15.53 11.60
N LEU A 270 -14.91 -15.46 10.26
CA LEU A 270 -14.99 -16.65 9.41
C LEU A 270 -13.73 -17.52 9.57
N ALA A 271 -12.56 -16.90 9.57
CA ALA A 271 -11.28 -17.58 9.74
C ALA A 271 -11.15 -18.28 11.10
N LEU A 272 -11.72 -17.71 12.17
CA LEU A 272 -11.71 -18.32 13.50
C LEU A 272 -12.69 -19.49 13.65
N LYS A 273 -13.79 -19.49 12.87
CA LYS A 273 -14.87 -20.48 12.98
C LYS A 273 -14.78 -21.62 11.96
N CYS A 274 -13.99 -21.46 10.89
CA CYS A 274 -13.98 -22.38 9.75
C CYS A 274 -12.56 -22.72 9.30
N ALA A 275 -12.44 -23.79 8.52
CA ALA A 275 -11.19 -24.15 7.87
C ALA A 275 -10.73 -23.02 6.94
N ALA A 276 -9.48 -22.57 7.14
CA ALA A 276 -8.86 -21.49 6.39
C ALA A 276 -7.63 -21.99 5.64
N VAL A 277 -7.43 -21.55 4.40
CA VAL A 277 -6.21 -21.80 3.64
C VAL A 277 -5.38 -20.53 3.63
N ALA A 278 -4.09 -20.63 3.98
CA ALA A 278 -3.10 -19.62 3.65
C ALA A 278 -2.32 -20.13 2.42
N TRP A 279 -2.47 -19.47 1.28
CA TRP A 279 -1.84 -19.87 0.04
C TRP A 279 -0.75 -18.89 -0.38
N LEU A 280 0.40 -19.50 -0.70
CA LEU A 280 1.62 -18.85 -1.12
C LEU A 280 2.32 -19.75 -2.13
N HIS A 281 2.68 -19.21 -3.29
CA HIS A 281 3.41 -19.94 -4.33
C HIS A 281 4.92 -19.94 -4.05
N SER A 282 5.47 -18.84 -3.53
CA SER A 282 6.90 -18.73 -3.22
C SER A 282 7.16 -18.09 -1.86
N THR A 283 7.96 -18.75 -1.03
CA THR A 283 8.43 -18.25 0.28
C THR A 283 9.78 -17.53 0.20
N ALA A 284 10.31 -17.28 -1.01
CA ALA A 284 11.66 -16.75 -1.16
C ALA A 284 11.82 -15.31 -0.66
N ASP A 285 10.74 -14.52 -0.66
CA ASP A 285 10.76 -13.14 -0.19
C ASP A 285 10.53 -13.06 1.34
N PRO A 286 11.48 -12.48 2.11
CA PRO A 286 11.34 -12.38 3.57
C PRO A 286 10.16 -11.51 4.02
N PHE A 287 9.72 -10.53 3.24
CA PHE A 287 8.54 -9.72 3.56
C PHE A 287 7.27 -10.58 3.49
N VAL A 288 7.15 -11.36 2.43
CA VAL A 288 6.07 -12.32 2.19
C VAL A 288 6.01 -13.38 3.29
N ALA A 289 7.19 -13.89 3.70
CA ALA A 289 7.30 -14.84 4.79
C ALA A 289 6.79 -14.26 6.12
N ARG A 290 7.11 -13.00 6.43
CA ARG A 290 6.66 -12.32 7.65
C ARG A 290 5.14 -12.10 7.67
N ASP A 291 4.56 -11.61 6.57
CA ASP A 291 3.12 -11.40 6.48
C ASP A 291 2.35 -12.72 6.59
N THR A 292 2.88 -13.79 5.99
CA THR A 292 2.33 -15.13 6.11
C THR A 292 2.45 -15.69 7.54
N GLN A 293 3.58 -15.46 8.21
CA GLN A 293 3.73 -15.82 9.62
C GLN A 293 2.71 -15.11 10.52
N HIS A 294 2.44 -13.82 10.27
CA HIS A 294 1.38 -13.09 10.96
C HIS A 294 0.00 -13.70 10.71
N LEU A 295 -0.29 -14.10 9.47
CA LEU A 295 -1.57 -14.74 9.15
C LEU A 295 -1.69 -16.10 9.85
N LEU A 296 -0.65 -16.94 9.79
CA LEU A 296 -0.64 -18.23 10.46
C LEU A 296 -0.85 -18.09 11.96
N HIS A 297 -0.21 -17.10 12.61
CA HIS A 297 -0.42 -16.80 14.03
C HIS A 297 -1.88 -16.44 14.36
N ILE A 298 -2.60 -15.78 13.43
CA ILE A 298 -4.05 -15.54 13.57
C ILE A 298 -4.83 -16.85 13.42
N LEU A 299 -4.50 -17.67 12.42
CA LEU A 299 -5.18 -18.92 12.11
C LEU A 299 -4.95 -20.01 13.16
N ASP A 300 -3.83 -19.98 13.89
CA ASP A 300 -3.54 -20.90 15.00
C ASP A 300 -4.53 -20.75 16.16
N ARG A 301 -5.28 -19.64 16.21
CA ARG A 301 -6.37 -19.45 17.17
C ARG A 301 -7.73 -19.96 16.69
N SER A 302 -7.83 -20.35 15.42
CA SER A 302 -9.07 -20.91 14.89
C SER A 302 -9.26 -22.34 15.41
N ALA A 303 -10.52 -22.75 15.60
CA ALA A 303 -10.81 -24.12 16.03
C ALA A 303 -10.41 -25.17 14.97
N ALA A 304 -10.34 -24.77 13.70
CA ALA A 304 -10.04 -25.65 12.57
C ALA A 304 -8.56 -25.62 12.13
N GLY A 305 -7.80 -24.61 12.55
CA GLY A 305 -6.44 -24.34 12.08
C GLY A 305 -6.36 -23.96 10.59
N ALA A 306 -5.13 -23.73 10.13
CA ALA A 306 -4.83 -23.64 8.71
C ALA A 306 -4.86 -25.04 8.07
N VAL A 307 -5.54 -25.18 6.93
CA VAL A 307 -5.65 -26.44 6.18
C VAL A 307 -4.89 -26.39 4.86
N ALA A 308 -4.65 -27.57 4.28
CA ALA A 308 -3.95 -27.69 3.01
C ALA A 308 -4.67 -26.97 1.85
N PRO A 309 -3.94 -26.44 0.85
CA PRO A 309 -4.53 -25.67 -0.25
C PRO A 309 -5.55 -26.40 -1.10
N ASP A 310 -5.49 -27.72 -1.17
CA ASP A 310 -6.41 -28.62 -1.89
C ASP A 310 -7.64 -29.02 -1.06
N ASN A 311 -7.74 -28.60 0.20
CA ASN A 311 -8.84 -28.96 1.06
C ASN A 311 -10.16 -28.31 0.55
N PRO A 312 -11.17 -29.10 0.16
CA PRO A 312 -12.43 -28.57 -0.34
C PRO A 312 -13.34 -28.01 0.77
N ALA A 313 -13.10 -28.34 2.03
CA ALA A 313 -13.89 -27.85 3.16
C ALA A 313 -13.56 -26.39 3.53
N ALA A 314 -12.43 -25.86 3.06
CA ALA A 314 -12.01 -24.48 3.32
C ALA A 314 -13.11 -23.47 2.93
N ARG A 315 -13.43 -22.58 3.88
CA ARG A 315 -14.45 -21.52 3.71
C ARG A 315 -13.83 -20.15 3.49
N ILE A 316 -12.56 -20.00 3.81
CA ILE A 316 -11.80 -18.80 3.51
C ILE A 316 -10.43 -19.19 2.97
N VAL A 317 -10.00 -18.51 1.91
CA VAL A 317 -8.71 -18.72 1.27
C VAL A 317 -8.01 -17.38 1.19
N PHE A 318 -6.90 -17.28 1.91
CA PHE A 318 -6.02 -16.14 1.94
C PHE A 318 -4.91 -16.32 0.91
N ILE A 319 -4.79 -15.39 -0.02
CA ILE A 319 -3.83 -15.37 -1.13
C ILE A 319 -2.87 -14.22 -0.83
N HIS A 320 -1.57 -14.48 -0.68
CA HIS A 320 -0.64 -13.37 -0.47
C HIS A 320 -0.63 -12.45 -1.71
N VAL A 321 -0.62 -11.14 -1.51
CA VAL A 321 -0.76 -10.17 -2.61
C VAL A 321 0.39 -10.25 -3.64
N ALA A 322 1.56 -10.72 -3.20
CA ALA A 322 2.71 -10.99 -4.06
C ALA A 322 2.49 -12.15 -5.05
N ASP A 323 1.58 -13.09 -4.74
CA ASP A 323 1.34 -14.29 -5.52
C ASP A 323 0.10 -14.22 -6.40
N LEU A 324 -0.52 -13.04 -6.53
CA LEU A 324 -1.67 -12.84 -7.42
C LEU A 324 -1.38 -13.27 -8.86
N ALA A 325 -0.16 -13.07 -9.36
CA ALA A 325 0.25 -13.53 -10.70
C ALA A 325 0.16 -15.06 -10.88
N HIS A 326 0.33 -15.80 -9.79
CA HIS A 326 0.29 -17.26 -9.74
C HIS A 326 -1.07 -17.80 -9.29
N VAL A 327 -2.09 -16.95 -9.11
CA VAL A 327 -3.39 -17.37 -8.55
C VAL A 327 -4.02 -18.51 -9.34
N HIS A 328 -3.77 -18.59 -10.64
CA HIS A 328 -4.21 -19.70 -11.50
C HIS A 328 -3.73 -21.07 -11.01
N ALA A 329 -2.60 -21.16 -10.30
CA ALA A 329 -2.07 -22.40 -9.74
C ALA A 329 -2.70 -22.78 -8.38
N LEU A 330 -3.61 -21.97 -7.84
CA LEU A 330 -4.34 -22.29 -6.60
C LEU A 330 -5.29 -23.47 -6.85
N PRO A 331 -5.16 -24.60 -6.11
CA PRO A 331 -6.05 -25.73 -6.29
C PRO A 331 -7.52 -25.35 -6.06
N LEU A 332 -8.39 -25.93 -6.88
CA LEU A 332 -9.84 -25.75 -6.80
C LEU A 332 -10.30 -24.30 -6.97
N LEU A 333 -9.51 -23.40 -7.55
CA LEU A 333 -9.86 -21.98 -7.69
C LEU A 333 -11.20 -21.77 -8.42
N ALA A 334 -11.44 -22.47 -9.54
CA ALA A 334 -12.74 -22.39 -10.23
C ALA A 334 -13.89 -22.85 -9.33
N ALA A 335 -13.77 -24.03 -8.72
CA ALA A 335 -14.80 -24.59 -7.85
C ALA A 335 -15.08 -23.69 -6.62
N ARG A 336 -14.05 -23.04 -6.08
CA ARG A 336 -14.17 -22.10 -4.95
C ARG A 336 -14.90 -20.82 -5.33
N ARG A 337 -14.67 -20.26 -6.52
CA ARG A 337 -15.38 -19.04 -6.99
C ARG A 337 -16.86 -19.29 -7.29
N CYS A 338 -17.22 -20.51 -7.68
CA CYS A 338 -18.60 -20.91 -7.87
C CYS A 338 -19.37 -21.14 -6.54
N ARG A 339 -18.67 -21.10 -5.39
CA ARG A 339 -19.26 -21.39 -4.09
C ARG A 339 -19.49 -20.10 -3.31
N PRO A 340 -20.75 -19.70 -3.05
CA PRO A 340 -21.05 -18.45 -2.33
C PRO A 340 -20.65 -18.50 -0.85
N ASP A 341 -20.37 -19.69 -0.33
CA ASP A 341 -19.93 -19.94 1.04
C ASP A 341 -18.40 -19.90 1.20
N VAL A 342 -17.64 -19.71 0.12
CA VAL A 342 -16.18 -19.55 0.13
C VAL A 342 -15.82 -18.09 -0.09
N ARG A 343 -14.95 -17.56 0.77
CA ARG A 343 -14.37 -16.23 0.63
C ARG A 343 -12.93 -16.34 0.14
N LEU A 344 -12.62 -15.67 -0.97
CA LEU A 344 -11.25 -15.51 -1.45
C LEU A 344 -10.78 -14.13 -1.01
N CYS A 345 -9.66 -14.06 -0.31
CA CYS A 345 -9.14 -12.83 0.24
C CYS A 345 -7.67 -12.69 -0.17
N VAL A 346 -7.26 -11.50 -0.60
CA VAL A 346 -5.83 -11.19 -0.71
C VAL A 346 -5.35 -10.61 0.61
N TYR A 347 -4.10 -10.85 1.00
CA TYR A 347 -3.51 -10.30 2.23
C TYR A 347 -2.04 -9.90 2.04
N GLY A 348 -1.51 -9.12 2.99
CA GLY A 348 -0.11 -8.71 3.05
C GLY A 348 0.19 -7.41 2.31
N ALA A 349 1.48 -7.08 2.25
CA ALA A 349 2.04 -5.93 1.55
C ALA A 349 3.03 -6.38 0.48
N HIS A 350 3.12 -5.61 -0.61
CA HIS A 350 4.12 -5.87 -1.65
C HIS A 350 4.53 -4.55 -2.33
N PRO A 351 5.83 -4.29 -2.56
CA PRO A 351 6.32 -3.02 -3.09
C PRO A 351 5.86 -2.73 -4.53
N ALA A 352 5.51 -3.76 -5.31
CA ALA A 352 4.97 -3.57 -6.66
C ALA A 352 3.51 -3.08 -6.68
N LEU A 353 2.87 -2.91 -5.53
CA LEU A 353 1.47 -2.49 -5.41
C LEU A 353 1.36 -1.23 -4.57
N SER A 354 0.38 -0.38 -4.91
CA SER A 354 0.05 0.81 -4.12
C SER A 354 -0.28 0.43 -2.67
N PRO A 355 0.17 1.22 -1.66
CA PRO A 355 -0.18 0.99 -0.26
C PRO A 355 -1.68 0.95 0.03
N ALA A 356 -2.51 1.55 -0.83
CA ALA A 356 -3.97 1.43 -0.74
C ALA A 356 -4.48 -0.01 -0.95
N ARG A 357 -3.65 -0.87 -1.55
CA ARG A 357 -3.90 -2.29 -1.81
C ARG A 357 -3.12 -3.21 -0.85
N TRP A 358 -2.59 -2.69 0.25
CA TRP A 358 -2.00 -3.51 1.30
C TRP A 358 -3.03 -3.91 2.35
N GLY A 359 -2.74 -5.00 3.06
CA GLY A 359 -3.64 -5.58 4.05
C GLY A 359 -4.61 -6.57 3.42
N CYS A 360 -5.65 -6.95 4.17
CA CYS A 360 -6.57 -7.99 3.76
C CYS A 360 -7.85 -7.42 3.15
N ARG A 361 -8.21 -7.92 1.96
CA ARG A 361 -9.47 -7.59 1.29
C ARG A 361 -10.01 -8.78 0.54
N GLU A 362 -11.32 -8.85 0.41
CA GLU A 362 -11.98 -9.85 -0.41
C GLU A 362 -11.72 -9.59 -1.90
N VAL A 363 -11.52 -10.67 -2.65
CA VAL A 363 -11.42 -10.71 -4.12
C VAL A 363 -12.33 -11.80 -4.64
N TYR A 364 -12.70 -11.71 -5.91
CA TYR A 364 -13.71 -12.55 -6.56
C TYR A 364 -15.03 -12.53 -5.78
N GLY A 365 -15.30 -11.41 -5.11
CA GLY A 365 -16.48 -11.20 -4.29
C GLY A 365 -17.73 -11.01 -5.15
N TYR A 366 -18.89 -11.35 -4.58
CA TYR A 366 -20.20 -11.34 -5.25
C TYR A 366 -20.22 -12.27 -6.47
N GLY A 367 -20.61 -13.53 -6.22
CA GLY A 367 -20.64 -14.65 -7.17
C GLY A 367 -21.53 -14.50 -8.42
N LEU A 368 -21.82 -13.27 -8.88
CA LEU A 368 -22.88 -12.94 -9.84
C LEU A 368 -22.33 -12.36 -11.16
N GLY A 369 -21.02 -12.37 -11.39
CA GLY A 369 -20.40 -11.72 -12.55
C GLY A 369 -19.22 -12.47 -13.16
N GLY A 370 -18.81 -12.08 -14.35
CA GLY A 370 -17.68 -12.73 -15.00
C GLY A 370 -17.16 -12.01 -16.24
N ILE A 371 -15.98 -12.45 -16.66
CA ILE A 371 -15.37 -12.05 -17.92
C ILE A 371 -15.36 -13.26 -18.85
N ALA A 372 -15.94 -13.11 -20.03
CA ALA A 372 -15.91 -14.12 -21.08
C ALA A 372 -15.00 -13.73 -22.24
N THR A 373 -14.36 -14.73 -22.85
CA THR A 373 -13.64 -14.62 -24.13
C THR A 373 -13.96 -15.81 -25.02
N PHE A 374 -13.49 -15.79 -26.26
CA PHE A 374 -13.87 -16.75 -27.30
C PHE A 374 -12.62 -17.38 -27.93
N THR A 375 -12.69 -18.67 -28.27
CA THR A 375 -11.68 -19.33 -29.10
C THR A 375 -11.85 -18.98 -30.58
N ALA A 376 -10.81 -19.20 -31.39
CA ALA A 376 -10.92 -19.07 -32.84
C ALA A 376 -11.94 -20.08 -33.41
N ASP A 377 -11.96 -21.31 -32.87
CA ASP A 377 -12.91 -22.36 -33.25
C ASP A 377 -14.37 -21.95 -32.97
N ALA A 378 -14.64 -21.32 -31.82
CA ALA A 378 -15.97 -20.79 -31.48
C ALA A 378 -16.46 -19.78 -32.51
N LEU A 379 -15.58 -18.84 -32.90
CA LEU A 379 -15.88 -17.83 -33.91
C LEU A 379 -16.08 -18.43 -35.30
N LEU A 380 -15.33 -19.48 -35.65
CA LEU A 380 -15.41 -20.16 -36.95
C LEU A 380 -16.63 -21.06 -37.11
N THR A 381 -17.03 -21.74 -36.03
CA THR A 381 -18.01 -22.82 -36.13
C THR A 381 -19.44 -22.32 -35.94
N ASP A 382 -19.68 -21.41 -34.99
CA ASP A 382 -20.99 -20.80 -34.78
C ASP A 382 -20.86 -19.31 -34.41
N PRO A 383 -20.50 -18.45 -35.38
CA PRO A 383 -20.37 -17.01 -35.13
C PRO A 383 -21.68 -16.37 -34.68
N TRP A 384 -22.84 -16.95 -35.03
CA TRP A 384 -24.14 -16.46 -34.61
C TRP A 384 -24.42 -16.75 -33.14
N ALA A 385 -24.05 -17.92 -32.62
CA ALA A 385 -24.14 -18.20 -31.19
C ALA A 385 -23.19 -17.31 -30.39
N VAL A 386 -22.00 -17.01 -30.92
CA VAL A 386 -21.10 -16.02 -30.31
C VAL A 386 -21.77 -14.65 -30.24
N LEU A 387 -22.35 -14.15 -31.34
CA LEU A 387 -23.08 -12.87 -31.35
C LEU A 387 -24.28 -12.84 -30.40
N ARG A 388 -25.04 -13.94 -30.30
CA ARG A 388 -26.13 -14.05 -29.31
C ARG A 388 -25.58 -13.99 -27.89
N THR A 389 -24.46 -14.66 -27.62
CA THR A 389 -23.81 -14.66 -26.30
C THR A 389 -23.29 -13.27 -25.94
N ILE A 390 -22.64 -12.56 -26.88
CA ILE A 390 -22.21 -11.16 -26.69
C ILE A 390 -23.40 -10.28 -26.31
N ARG A 391 -24.53 -10.38 -27.04
CA ARG A 391 -25.74 -9.60 -26.73
C ARG A 391 -26.36 -9.95 -25.38
N ALA A 392 -26.23 -11.21 -24.94
CA ALA A 392 -26.71 -11.62 -23.64
C ALA A 392 -25.83 -11.03 -22.52
N ILE A 393 -24.50 -11.10 -22.69
CA ILE A 393 -23.52 -10.50 -21.77
C ILE A 393 -23.68 -8.98 -21.67
N ASP A 394 -23.83 -8.28 -22.80
CA ASP A 394 -24.04 -6.83 -22.87
C ASP A 394 -25.27 -6.35 -22.07
N ARG A 395 -26.29 -7.21 -21.93
CA ARG A 395 -27.49 -6.90 -21.14
C ARG A 395 -27.31 -7.17 -19.64
N HIS A 396 -26.24 -7.83 -19.24
CA HIS A 396 -26.01 -8.22 -17.85
C HIS A 396 -25.01 -7.27 -17.16
N PRO A 397 -25.40 -6.61 -16.04
CA PRO A 397 -24.61 -5.53 -15.43
C PRO A 397 -23.29 -5.97 -14.80
N LEU A 398 -23.13 -7.26 -14.50
CA LEU A 398 -21.95 -7.84 -13.85
C LEU A 398 -21.10 -8.71 -14.79
N TRP A 399 -21.42 -8.75 -16.09
CA TRP A 399 -20.63 -9.51 -17.05
C TRP A 399 -19.99 -8.57 -18.08
N ALA A 400 -18.77 -8.94 -18.47
CA ALA A 400 -18.07 -8.31 -19.57
C ALA A 400 -17.59 -9.40 -20.54
N CYS A 401 -17.42 -9.05 -21.80
CA CYS A 401 -16.71 -9.91 -22.73
C CYS A 401 -15.71 -9.12 -23.55
N TYR A 402 -14.64 -9.83 -23.91
CA TYR A 402 -13.62 -9.31 -24.80
C TYR A 402 -13.23 -10.37 -25.81
N ALA A 403 -12.68 -9.93 -26.93
CA ALA A 403 -12.11 -10.78 -27.95
C ALA A 403 -10.68 -10.33 -28.23
N MET A 404 -9.76 -11.28 -28.31
CA MET A 404 -8.36 -10.99 -28.61
C MET A 404 -8.19 -10.72 -30.11
N PRO A 405 -7.56 -9.61 -30.53
CA PRO A 405 -7.46 -9.24 -31.95
C PRO A 405 -6.91 -10.33 -32.86
N GLN A 406 -5.87 -11.05 -32.40
CA GLN A 406 -5.25 -12.13 -33.16
C GLN A 406 -6.13 -13.37 -33.27
N ILE A 407 -7.01 -13.62 -32.30
CA ILE A 407 -7.93 -14.77 -32.29
C ILE A 407 -9.05 -14.51 -33.31
N VAL A 408 -9.61 -13.30 -33.29
CA VAL A 408 -10.56 -12.85 -34.31
C VAL A 408 -9.92 -12.84 -35.70
N GLY A 409 -8.68 -12.35 -35.80
CA GLY A 409 -7.91 -12.34 -37.05
C GLY A 409 -7.68 -13.74 -37.61
N LEU A 410 -7.29 -14.70 -36.78
CA LEU A 410 -7.10 -16.08 -37.19
C LEU A 410 -8.42 -16.69 -37.69
N ALA A 411 -9.52 -16.47 -36.96
CA ALA A 411 -10.84 -16.95 -37.37
C ALA A 411 -11.26 -16.32 -38.71
N LEU A 412 -11.05 -15.02 -38.92
CA LEU A 412 -11.31 -14.36 -40.21
C LEU A 412 -10.49 -14.97 -41.35
N ARG A 413 -9.20 -15.22 -41.14
CA ARG A 413 -8.32 -15.81 -42.16
C ARG A 413 -8.77 -17.21 -42.57
N LEU A 414 -9.12 -18.02 -41.58
CA LEU A 414 -9.58 -19.39 -41.81
C LEU A 414 -10.98 -19.42 -42.43
N ASP A 415 -11.83 -18.42 -42.13
CA ASP A 415 -13.13 -18.28 -42.77
C ASP A 415 -13.02 -17.77 -44.20
N GLU A 416 -12.16 -16.79 -44.51
CA GLU A 416 -11.91 -16.32 -45.88
C GLU A 416 -11.48 -17.47 -46.81
N ASP A 417 -10.65 -18.40 -46.31
CA ASP A 417 -10.24 -19.61 -47.04
C ASP A 417 -11.43 -20.58 -47.29
N ARG A 418 -12.40 -20.66 -46.36
CA ARG A 418 -13.64 -21.48 -46.50
C ARG A 418 -14.68 -20.79 -47.38
N GLU A 419 -14.84 -19.49 -47.19
CA GLU A 419 -15.83 -18.65 -47.84
C GLU A 419 -15.47 -18.46 -49.31
N ALA A 420 -14.19 -18.29 -49.67
CA ALA A 420 -13.76 -18.32 -51.07
C ALA A 420 -14.18 -19.63 -51.78
N ALA A 421 -14.22 -20.75 -51.06
CA ALA A 421 -14.71 -22.02 -51.58
C ALA A 421 -16.25 -22.10 -51.65
N LEU A 422 -16.97 -21.50 -50.69
CA LEU A 422 -18.44 -21.54 -50.58
C LEU A 422 -19.17 -20.46 -51.40
N LEU A 423 -18.65 -19.23 -51.45
CA LEU A 423 -19.16 -18.13 -52.28
C LEU A 423 -19.09 -18.46 -53.77
N ALA A 424 -18.05 -19.18 -54.19
CA ALA A 424 -17.98 -19.76 -55.53
C ALA A 424 -19.17 -20.72 -55.84
N HIS A 425 -19.87 -21.19 -54.82
CA HIS A 425 -20.97 -22.14 -54.93
C HIS A 425 -22.36 -21.54 -54.63
N MET A 426 -22.51 -20.52 -53.76
CA MET A 426 -23.84 -20.15 -53.21
C MET A 426 -24.22 -18.65 -53.19
N GLY A 427 -23.33 -17.70 -53.52
CA GLY A 427 -23.73 -16.28 -53.68
C GLY A 427 -24.33 -15.55 -52.46
N MET A 428 -24.04 -15.99 -51.23
CA MET A 428 -24.55 -15.41 -49.97
C MET A 428 -23.51 -14.52 -49.28
N PRO A 429 -23.85 -13.30 -48.79
CA PRO A 429 -22.87 -12.42 -48.15
C PRO A 429 -22.51 -12.84 -46.70
N PRO A 430 -21.26 -12.60 -46.25
CA PRO A 430 -20.78 -12.94 -44.91
C PRO A 430 -21.26 -11.94 -43.84
N LEU A 431 -22.52 -12.09 -43.43
CA LEU A 431 -23.16 -11.14 -42.51
C LEU A 431 -22.62 -11.21 -41.06
N ALA A 432 -21.96 -12.29 -40.64
CA ALA A 432 -21.64 -12.48 -39.23
C ALA A 432 -20.46 -11.59 -38.75
N TRP A 433 -19.41 -11.42 -39.57
CA TRP A 433 -18.25 -10.61 -39.21
C TRP A 433 -18.57 -9.13 -39.12
N ASP A 434 -19.38 -8.60 -40.03
CA ASP A 434 -19.85 -7.22 -39.97
C ASP A 434 -20.62 -6.97 -38.66
N ARG A 435 -21.47 -7.91 -38.24
CA ARG A 435 -22.17 -7.84 -36.95
C ARG A 435 -21.24 -7.92 -35.74
N LEU A 436 -20.16 -8.70 -35.82
CA LEU A 436 -19.16 -8.77 -34.75
C LEU A 436 -18.43 -7.43 -34.61
N PHE A 437 -18.01 -6.84 -35.73
CA PHE A 437 -17.34 -5.55 -35.73
C PHE A 437 -18.28 -4.39 -35.39
N GLU A 438 -19.57 -4.48 -35.74
CA GLU A 438 -20.60 -3.60 -35.19
C GLU A 438 -20.68 -3.73 -33.67
N ALA A 439 -20.66 -4.95 -33.13
CA ALA A 439 -20.67 -5.16 -31.68
C ALA A 439 -19.42 -4.58 -30.99
N VAL A 440 -18.24 -4.66 -31.62
CA VAL A 440 -17.01 -3.99 -31.16
C VAL A 440 -17.18 -2.47 -31.17
N ARG A 441 -17.66 -1.91 -32.29
CA ARG A 441 -17.88 -0.46 -32.45
C ARG A 441 -18.88 0.07 -31.42
N ASP A 442 -19.96 -0.67 -31.18
CA ASP A 442 -21.02 -0.32 -30.25
C ASP A 442 -20.60 -0.54 -28.77
N GLY A 443 -19.39 -1.05 -28.51
CA GLY A 443 -18.85 -1.27 -27.16
C GLY A 443 -19.40 -2.50 -26.43
N ARG A 444 -20.13 -3.38 -27.12
CA ARG A 444 -20.71 -4.61 -26.53
C ARG A 444 -19.68 -5.70 -26.28
N VAL A 445 -18.57 -5.66 -27.00
CA VAL A 445 -17.40 -6.55 -26.82
C VAL A 445 -16.13 -5.74 -26.99
N ALA A 446 -15.20 -5.85 -26.05
CA ALA A 446 -13.92 -5.17 -26.16
C ALA A 446 -12.97 -5.94 -27.09
N LEU A 447 -12.36 -5.27 -28.07
CA LEU A 447 -11.34 -5.88 -28.93
C LEU A 447 -9.95 -5.58 -28.37
N MET A 448 -9.45 -6.41 -27.44
CA MET A 448 -8.23 -6.13 -26.68
C MET A 448 -7.51 -7.38 -26.16
N ARG A 449 -6.28 -7.19 -25.70
CA ARG A 449 -5.52 -8.17 -24.90
C ARG A 449 -5.42 -7.68 -23.45
N THR A 450 -5.18 -8.58 -22.51
CA THR A 450 -4.89 -8.17 -21.13
C THR A 450 -3.62 -7.32 -21.08
N PRO A 451 -3.56 -6.24 -20.29
CA PRO A 451 -2.34 -5.46 -20.14
C PRO A 451 -1.18 -6.33 -19.66
N PRO A 452 0.06 -6.05 -20.10
CA PRO A 452 1.23 -6.75 -19.59
C PRO A 452 1.36 -6.53 -18.07
N ALA A 453 1.83 -7.54 -17.35
CA ALA A 453 1.89 -7.53 -15.89
C ALA A 453 2.66 -6.31 -15.35
N ALA A 454 2.08 -5.62 -14.35
CA ALA A 454 2.65 -4.39 -13.79
C ALA A 454 4.07 -4.58 -13.22
N ALA A 455 4.37 -5.75 -12.64
CA ALA A 455 5.71 -6.08 -12.16
C ALA A 455 6.73 -6.16 -13.30
N ALA A 456 6.34 -6.73 -14.45
CA ALA A 456 7.16 -6.73 -15.66
C ALA A 456 7.34 -5.30 -16.20
N ALA A 457 6.29 -4.47 -16.15
CA ALA A 457 6.36 -3.08 -16.57
C ALA A 457 7.26 -2.22 -15.65
N ALA A 458 7.19 -2.42 -14.33
CA ALA A 458 8.01 -1.70 -13.35
C ALA A 458 9.50 -2.12 -13.42
N ALA A 459 9.77 -3.42 -13.48
CA ALA A 459 11.12 -3.94 -13.69
C ALA A 459 11.71 -3.44 -15.02
N ALA A 460 10.89 -3.38 -16.08
CA ALA A 460 11.29 -2.87 -17.38
C ALA A 460 11.30 -1.34 -17.51
N ALA A 461 10.75 -0.61 -16.55
CA ALA A 461 10.92 0.85 -16.48
C ALA A 461 12.26 1.20 -15.83
N ALA A 462 12.73 0.36 -14.90
CA ALA A 462 14.03 0.53 -14.23
C ALA A 462 15.23 0.16 -15.12
N ALA A 463 15.08 -0.87 -15.96
CA ALA A 463 16.04 -1.20 -17.02
C ALA A 463 15.40 -0.82 -18.35
N ALA A 464 15.97 0.07 -19.18
CA ALA A 464 15.39 0.54 -20.45
C ALA A 464 15.01 -0.60 -21.44
N ALA A 465 13.95 -1.35 -21.13
CA ALA A 465 13.76 -2.70 -21.62
C ALA A 465 12.51 -2.81 -22.50
N PRO A 466 12.48 -3.81 -23.42
CA PRO A 466 11.37 -4.05 -24.34
C PRO A 466 9.98 -4.13 -23.68
N ALA A 467 9.89 -4.58 -22.42
CA ALA A 467 8.63 -4.74 -21.72
C ALA A 467 7.96 -3.41 -21.30
N ALA A 468 8.73 -2.36 -20.99
CA ALA A 468 8.14 -1.03 -20.74
C ALA A 468 7.62 -0.40 -22.03
N LEU A 469 8.30 -0.64 -23.15
CA LEU A 469 7.82 -0.24 -24.47
C LEU A 469 6.53 -1.00 -24.81
N ALA A 470 6.46 -2.30 -24.54
CA ALA A 470 5.25 -3.11 -24.75
C ALA A 470 4.06 -2.62 -23.89
N ALA A 471 4.30 -2.28 -22.62
CA ALA A 471 3.27 -1.71 -21.75
C ALA A 471 2.78 -0.34 -22.25
N ARG A 472 3.70 0.54 -22.64
CA ARG A 472 3.37 1.85 -23.23
C ARG A 472 2.62 1.68 -24.54
N GLN A 473 3.05 0.77 -25.40
CA GLN A 473 2.39 0.46 -26.67
C GLN A 473 0.98 -0.06 -26.43
N TRP A 474 0.80 -0.97 -25.47
CA TRP A 474 -0.52 -1.45 -25.08
C TRP A 474 -1.44 -0.31 -24.63
N VAL A 475 -0.94 0.61 -23.79
CA VAL A 475 -1.69 1.79 -23.37
C VAL A 475 -2.05 2.66 -24.57
N LEU A 476 -1.11 2.95 -25.47
CA LEU A 476 -1.37 3.75 -26.66
C LEU A 476 -2.42 3.10 -27.57
N GLU A 477 -2.42 1.78 -27.70
CA GLU A 477 -3.34 1.02 -28.52
C GLU A 477 -4.78 0.93 -27.98
N HIS A 478 -4.96 1.12 -26.66
CA HIS A 478 -6.25 0.91 -26.00
C HIS A 478 -6.81 2.15 -25.27
N VAL A 479 -5.97 3.13 -24.91
CA VAL A 479 -6.36 4.35 -24.18
C VAL A 479 -6.50 5.55 -25.11
N LEU A 480 -5.82 5.59 -26.27
CA LEU A 480 -6.02 6.65 -27.25
C LEU A 480 -7.29 6.37 -28.06
N LEU A 481 -8.42 6.80 -27.49
CA LEU A 481 -9.82 6.69 -27.92
C LEU A 481 -10.11 7.10 -29.38
N ARG A 482 -9.59 6.37 -30.36
CA ARG A 482 -10.09 6.44 -31.73
C ARG A 482 -11.24 5.45 -31.86
N PRO A 483 -12.46 5.89 -32.21
CA PRO A 483 -13.55 4.95 -32.49
C PRO A 483 -13.10 4.00 -33.61
N LEU A 484 -13.10 2.70 -33.31
CA LEU A 484 -12.75 1.67 -34.26
C LEU A 484 -13.92 1.53 -35.25
N THR A 485 -13.69 1.89 -36.52
CA THR A 485 -14.60 1.50 -37.60
C THR A 485 -14.46 -0.01 -37.84
N ALA A 486 -15.49 -0.63 -38.42
CA ALA A 486 -15.44 -2.06 -38.72
C ALA A 486 -14.23 -2.43 -39.60
N ALA A 487 -13.92 -1.60 -40.60
CA ALA A 487 -12.76 -1.78 -41.47
C ALA A 487 -11.42 -1.71 -40.70
N THR A 488 -11.26 -0.72 -39.81
CA THR A 488 -10.05 -0.58 -39.00
C THR A 488 -9.91 -1.71 -37.98
N ALA A 489 -11.02 -2.16 -37.37
CA ALA A 489 -11.04 -3.31 -36.47
C ALA A 489 -10.61 -4.59 -37.20
N ARG A 490 -11.15 -4.84 -38.39
CA ARG A 490 -10.77 -5.98 -39.24
C ARG A 490 -9.29 -5.95 -39.61
N ALA A 491 -8.80 -4.82 -40.13
CA ALA A 491 -7.39 -4.67 -40.48
C ALA A 491 -6.47 -4.90 -39.27
N ARG A 492 -6.85 -4.39 -38.08
CA ARG A 492 -6.12 -4.60 -36.84
C ARG A 492 -6.09 -6.09 -36.43
N CYS A 493 -7.20 -6.80 -36.56
CA CYS A 493 -7.27 -8.23 -36.28
C CYS A 493 -6.35 -9.05 -37.18
N ILE A 494 -6.38 -8.80 -38.50
CA ILE A 494 -5.53 -9.48 -39.48
C ILE A 494 -4.05 -9.22 -39.18
N ALA A 495 -3.67 -7.95 -38.95
CA ALA A 495 -2.30 -7.60 -38.61
C ALA A 495 -1.83 -8.26 -37.30
N ALA A 496 -2.70 -8.31 -36.28
CA ALA A 496 -2.40 -8.96 -35.01
C ALA A 496 -2.25 -10.49 -35.15
N CYS A 497 -3.05 -11.11 -36.02
CA CYS A 497 -2.94 -12.54 -36.36
C CYS A 497 -1.62 -12.83 -37.08
N ALA A 498 -1.29 -12.06 -38.12
CA ALA A 498 -0.05 -12.21 -38.86
C ALA A 498 1.18 -12.14 -37.94
N ALA A 499 1.21 -11.12 -37.06
CA ALA A 499 2.29 -10.96 -36.08
C ALA A 499 2.35 -12.08 -35.03
N ALA A 500 1.21 -12.70 -34.68
CA ALA A 500 1.17 -13.74 -33.67
C ALA A 500 1.53 -15.12 -34.25
N TYR A 501 0.97 -15.49 -35.41
CA TYR A 501 0.95 -16.87 -35.89
C TYR A 501 1.75 -17.11 -37.19
N ASP A 502 2.54 -16.14 -37.62
CA ASP A 502 3.34 -16.21 -38.87
C ASP A 502 2.44 -16.50 -40.10
N VAL A 503 1.24 -15.93 -40.08
CA VAL A 503 0.27 -16.00 -41.17
C VAL A 503 0.51 -14.81 -42.08
N ASP A 504 0.64 -15.04 -43.38
CA ASP A 504 0.78 -13.95 -44.36
C ASP A 504 -0.44 -13.01 -44.28
N PRO A 505 -0.24 -11.69 -44.09
CA PRO A 505 -1.33 -10.74 -44.08
C PRO A 505 -2.07 -10.62 -45.42
N ASP A 506 -1.49 -11.05 -46.56
CA ASP A 506 -2.15 -11.01 -47.86
C ASP A 506 -3.36 -11.97 -47.88
N PRO A 507 -4.62 -11.50 -48.07
CA PRO A 507 -5.82 -12.35 -48.18
C PRO A 507 -5.75 -13.40 -49.29
N ARG A 508 -4.82 -13.28 -50.23
CA ARG A 508 -4.64 -14.25 -51.32
C ARG A 508 -3.79 -15.45 -50.93
N THR A 509 -2.97 -15.32 -49.87
CA THR A 509 -2.12 -16.40 -49.40
C THR A 509 -2.92 -17.31 -48.47
N ARG A 510 -3.07 -18.59 -48.83
CA ARG A 510 -3.75 -19.56 -47.97
C ARG A 510 -3.09 -19.64 -46.60
N CYS A 511 -3.89 -19.73 -45.54
CA CYS A 511 -3.36 -19.95 -44.21
C CYS A 511 -2.59 -21.30 -44.17
N PRO A 512 -1.33 -21.34 -43.69
CA PRO A 512 -0.63 -22.60 -43.48
C PRO A 512 -1.40 -23.46 -42.45
N ALA A 513 -1.11 -24.78 -42.46
CA ALA A 513 -1.87 -25.82 -41.75
C ALA A 513 -2.63 -25.30 -40.50
N PRO A 514 -3.98 -25.35 -40.49
CA PRO A 514 -4.78 -24.64 -39.50
C PRO A 514 -4.62 -25.19 -38.08
N ALA A 515 -4.30 -26.48 -37.94
CA ALA A 515 -4.27 -27.15 -36.64
C ALA A 515 -3.19 -26.59 -35.68
N PRO A 516 -1.91 -26.45 -36.07
CA PRO A 516 -0.91 -25.78 -35.22
C PRO A 516 -1.27 -24.35 -34.81
N ALA A 517 -1.85 -23.56 -35.71
CA ALA A 517 -2.24 -22.18 -35.42
C ALA A 517 -3.41 -22.12 -34.43
N LEU A 518 -4.42 -22.98 -34.60
CA LEU A 518 -5.56 -23.09 -33.68
C LEU A 518 -5.13 -23.56 -32.28
N ALA A 519 -4.21 -24.54 -32.20
CA ALA A 519 -3.66 -25.00 -30.92
C ALA A 519 -2.93 -23.86 -30.18
N ARG A 520 -2.06 -23.13 -30.88
CA ARG A 520 -1.35 -21.97 -30.29
C ARG A 520 -2.30 -20.83 -29.92
N ALA A 521 -3.34 -20.59 -30.72
CA ALA A 521 -4.38 -19.62 -30.40
C ALA A 521 -5.15 -19.96 -29.12
N ARG A 522 -5.41 -21.25 -28.89
CA ARG A 522 -6.00 -21.74 -27.63
C ARG A 522 -5.10 -21.49 -26.43
N ASP A 523 -3.80 -21.77 -26.56
CA ASP A 523 -2.80 -21.50 -25.53
C ASP A 523 -2.72 -19.99 -25.21
N ASP A 524 -2.77 -19.13 -26.24
CA ASP A 524 -2.78 -17.68 -26.07
C ASP A 524 -4.02 -17.19 -25.29
N VAL A 525 -5.21 -17.72 -25.59
CA VAL A 525 -6.45 -17.41 -24.88
C VAL A 525 -6.35 -17.82 -23.40
N GLN A 526 -5.85 -19.03 -23.14
CA GLN A 526 -5.65 -19.52 -21.77
C GLN A 526 -4.64 -18.67 -21.01
N ALA A 527 -3.50 -18.35 -21.63
CA ALA A 527 -2.47 -17.50 -21.03
C ALA A 527 -2.97 -16.08 -20.78
N ASP A 528 -3.80 -15.52 -21.67
CA ASP A 528 -4.42 -14.21 -21.46
C ASP A 528 -5.44 -14.24 -20.32
N MET A 529 -6.30 -15.25 -20.25
CA MET A 529 -7.26 -15.38 -19.17
C MET A 529 -6.60 -15.61 -17.79
N ARG A 530 -5.43 -16.29 -17.74
CA ARG A 530 -4.57 -16.33 -16.53
C ARG A 530 -4.10 -14.94 -16.09
N ARG A 531 -3.83 -14.03 -17.03
CA ARG A 531 -3.49 -12.63 -16.72
C ARG A 531 -4.71 -11.82 -16.31
N VAL A 532 -5.88 -12.04 -16.94
CA VAL A 532 -7.13 -11.38 -16.55
C VAL A 532 -7.43 -11.65 -15.09
N GLN A 533 -7.49 -12.92 -14.69
CA GLN A 533 -7.86 -13.28 -13.32
C GLN A 533 -6.86 -12.75 -12.27
N SER A 534 -5.57 -12.65 -12.61
CA SER A 534 -4.55 -12.12 -11.70
C SER A 534 -4.49 -10.59 -11.64
N THR A 535 -5.19 -9.89 -12.55
CA THR A 535 -5.24 -8.44 -12.57
C THR A 535 -6.13 -7.94 -11.44
N PRO A 536 -5.64 -7.10 -10.51
CA PRO A 536 -6.40 -6.78 -9.30
C PRO A 536 -7.74 -6.10 -9.57
N VAL A 537 -7.86 -5.28 -10.63
CA VAL A 537 -9.14 -4.63 -10.98
C VAL A 537 -10.20 -5.67 -11.36
N PHE A 538 -9.82 -6.70 -12.13
CA PHE A 538 -10.76 -7.75 -12.54
C PHE A 538 -11.04 -8.71 -11.39
N ALA A 539 -10.04 -9.02 -10.56
CA ALA A 539 -10.24 -9.81 -9.35
C ALA A 539 -11.14 -9.10 -8.32
N GLU A 540 -11.18 -7.76 -8.30
CA GLU A 540 -12.06 -7.00 -7.38
C GLU A 540 -13.50 -6.93 -7.90
N GLU A 541 -13.72 -6.93 -9.22
CA GLU A 541 -15.03 -6.72 -9.85
C GLU A 541 -15.74 -7.99 -10.36
N TYR A 542 -14.99 -9.04 -10.73
CA TYR A 542 -15.52 -10.23 -11.39
C TYR A 542 -15.11 -11.50 -10.65
N CYS A 543 -15.99 -12.50 -10.60
CA CYS A 543 -15.71 -13.78 -9.97
C CYS A 543 -15.51 -14.92 -10.96
N ARG A 544 -16.09 -14.88 -12.17
CA ARG A 544 -16.00 -15.95 -13.17
C ARG A 544 -15.09 -15.54 -14.34
N PHE A 545 -14.34 -16.49 -14.87
CA PHE A 545 -13.43 -16.28 -16.01
C PHE A 545 -13.68 -17.41 -16.99
N VAL A 546 -14.38 -17.10 -18.08
CA VAL A 546 -14.96 -18.09 -18.99
C VAL A 546 -14.31 -18.01 -20.37
N VAL A 547 -13.89 -19.15 -20.90
CA VAL A 547 -13.50 -19.32 -22.30
C VAL A 547 -14.60 -20.08 -23.00
N LEU A 548 -15.18 -19.48 -24.03
CA LEU A 548 -16.24 -20.06 -24.85
C LEU A 548 -15.63 -20.76 -26.06
N ASP A 549 -15.92 -22.06 -26.18
CA ASP A 549 -15.37 -22.97 -27.18
C ASP A 549 -16.48 -23.83 -27.84
N VAL A 550 -16.15 -24.60 -28.87
CA VAL A 550 -17.11 -25.46 -29.61
C VAL A 550 -17.13 -26.89 -29.07
N ASP A 551 -15.98 -27.38 -28.62
CA ASP A 551 -15.81 -28.80 -28.34
C ASP A 551 -16.39 -29.20 -26.98
N ARG A 552 -17.24 -30.23 -26.98
CA ARG A 552 -17.89 -30.81 -25.80
C ARG A 552 -16.93 -31.66 -24.97
N THR A 553 -15.84 -32.17 -25.55
CA THR A 553 -14.83 -32.91 -24.78
C THR A 553 -14.18 -32.03 -23.71
N VAL A 554 -14.21 -30.71 -23.92
CA VAL A 554 -13.69 -29.70 -22.99
C VAL A 554 -14.55 -29.59 -21.73
N THR A 555 -15.86 -29.89 -21.81
CA THR A 555 -16.71 -29.93 -20.60
C THR A 555 -16.38 -31.09 -19.65
N GLU A 556 -15.73 -32.16 -20.14
CA GLU A 556 -15.30 -33.29 -19.30
C GLU A 556 -13.89 -33.06 -18.69
N ALA A 557 -13.06 -32.23 -19.32
CA ALA A 557 -11.76 -31.80 -18.78
C ALA A 557 -11.89 -30.67 -17.74
N TRP A 558 -12.94 -30.69 -16.93
CA TRP A 558 -13.21 -29.77 -15.82
C TRP A 558 -12.24 -30.01 -14.65
N ASP A 559 -10.94 -30.09 -14.91
CA ASP A 559 -9.95 -30.21 -13.84
C ASP A 559 -9.73 -28.89 -13.10
N GLY A 560 -10.25 -27.77 -13.66
CA GLY A 560 -10.22 -26.45 -13.03
C GLY A 560 -8.82 -26.00 -12.66
N LYS A 561 -7.78 -26.61 -13.27
CA LYS A 561 -6.38 -26.48 -12.82
C LYS A 561 -5.85 -25.05 -12.86
N ASP A 562 -6.43 -24.22 -13.72
CA ASP A 562 -6.03 -22.84 -13.92
C ASP A 562 -7.02 -21.80 -13.39
N GLY A 563 -8.12 -22.23 -12.76
CA GLY A 563 -9.20 -21.30 -12.45
C GLY A 563 -9.85 -20.70 -13.70
N ILE A 564 -9.97 -21.44 -14.79
CA ILE A 564 -10.68 -21.00 -16.01
C ILE A 564 -11.84 -21.96 -16.25
N GLU A 565 -13.03 -21.41 -16.49
CA GLU A 565 -14.21 -22.16 -16.89
C GLU A 565 -14.24 -22.28 -18.41
N TRP A 566 -14.19 -23.49 -18.95
CA TRP A 566 -14.41 -23.71 -20.37
C TRP A 566 -15.87 -24.10 -20.59
N LYS A 567 -16.58 -23.37 -21.46
CA LYS A 567 -17.99 -23.62 -21.75
C LYS A 567 -18.25 -23.65 -23.25
N ILE A 568 -19.28 -24.38 -23.64
CA ILE A 568 -19.73 -24.41 -25.03
C ILE A 568 -20.43 -23.09 -25.34
N VAL A 569 -20.19 -22.53 -26.52
CA VAL A 569 -20.91 -21.31 -26.95
C VAL A 569 -22.42 -21.53 -26.83
N GLY A 570 -23.12 -20.58 -26.19
CA GLY A 570 -24.57 -20.64 -25.98
C GLY A 570 -25.02 -21.42 -24.73
N THR A 571 -24.12 -22.08 -23.99
CA THR A 571 -24.43 -22.72 -22.69
C THR A 571 -24.00 -21.87 -21.49
N LEU A 572 -23.65 -20.61 -21.72
CA LEU A 572 -23.28 -19.69 -20.65
C LEU A 572 -24.52 -19.30 -19.84
N ASP A 573 -24.49 -19.62 -18.56
CA ASP A 573 -25.43 -19.20 -17.53
C ASP A 573 -25.02 -17.83 -16.98
N LEU A 574 -25.76 -16.79 -17.37
CA LEU A 574 -25.51 -15.40 -16.95
C LEU A 574 -26.13 -15.08 -15.61
#